data_AF-A0A1J1ACC3-F1
#
_entry.id   AF-A0A1J1ACC3-F1
#
_cell.length_a   1.000
_cell.length_b   1.000
_cell.length_c   1.000
_cell.angle_alpha   90.00
_cell.angle_beta   90.00
_cell.angle_gamma   90.00
#
_symmetry.space_group_name_H-M   'P 1'
#
loop_
_entity.id
_entity.type
_entity.pdbx_description
1 polymer ?
#
loop_
_entity_poly.entity_id
_entity_poly.type
_entity_poly.pdbx_seq_one_letter_code
_entity_poly.pdbx_strand_id
1 'polypeptide(L)'
;MSKTDVQQSRRPSLRKLRIDVQEMRTELEAGFDSPREALAWFQRLTVRTRGEIPQRRYQQIAEEFPPTPGHDRGPFLEALLADHAAPDTAYDSQEVRRYFWAWSVLPAFHRALRQLRKDAGSYVGETKEAQDVSRMRYIAMRPAIDEIDRDQAGVLEAFLDGFDEPADVLNWGERLQLATHGEPVQPDLPGGFATRLYTEGVAADVLPETSNTAMLTRTDDTHTRAREWLAAKLLLPAFNRGVRDLAGRAGEEADTAGDEIGDAPSWEVGR
;
A
#
# COMPACT_ATOMS: atom_id res chain seq x y z
N MET A 1 -32.80 -9.77 6.51
CA MET A 1 -32.00 -8.95 7.47
C MET A 1 -32.57 -7.54 7.44
N SER A 2 -33.15 -7.05 8.54
CA SER A 2 -33.80 -5.73 8.54
C SER A 2 -32.75 -4.61 8.65
N LYS A 3 -33.09 -3.41 8.14
CA LYS A 3 -32.24 -2.20 8.16
C LYS A 3 -31.71 -1.81 9.55
N THR A 4 -32.34 -2.29 10.62
CA THR A 4 -32.03 -1.93 12.01
C THR A 4 -30.81 -2.67 12.56
N ASP A 5 -30.56 -3.92 12.14
CA ASP A 5 -29.38 -4.71 12.56
C ASP A 5 -28.07 -4.22 11.94
N VAL A 6 -28.16 -3.41 10.88
CA VAL A 6 -27.01 -2.85 10.13
C VAL A 6 -26.41 -1.63 10.85
N GLN A 7 -27.15 -0.97 11.74
CA GLN A 7 -26.72 0.27 12.40
C GLN A 7 -25.99 0.09 13.73
N GLN A 8 -26.10 -1.06 14.41
CA GLN A 8 -25.55 -1.28 15.75
C GLN A 8 -24.42 -2.32 15.77
N SER A 9 -23.27 -2.03 15.16
CA SER A 9 -22.12 -2.93 15.26
C SER A 9 -21.23 -2.55 16.45
N ARG A 10 -21.04 -3.46 17.40
CA ARG A 10 -20.09 -3.32 18.53
C ARG A 10 -18.61 -3.22 18.09
N ARG A 11 -18.31 -3.20 16.78
CA ARG A 11 -16.96 -3.22 16.22
C ARG A 11 -16.85 -2.25 15.03
N PRO A 12 -16.81 -0.92 15.29
CA PRO A 12 -16.81 0.10 14.25
C PRO A 12 -15.59 0.01 13.30
N SER A 13 -14.41 -0.38 13.80
CA SER A 13 -13.20 -0.59 12.99
C SER A 13 -13.37 -1.64 11.88
N LEU A 14 -14.00 -2.78 12.20
CA LEU A 14 -14.30 -3.84 11.22
C LEU A 14 -15.33 -3.38 10.19
N ARG A 15 -16.31 -2.56 10.60
CA ARG A 15 -17.32 -2.02 9.69
C ARG A 15 -16.71 -1.02 8.72
N LYS A 16 -15.86 -0.10 9.20
CA LYS A 16 -15.16 0.88 8.36
C LYS A 16 -14.31 0.19 7.30
N LEU A 17 -13.45 -0.74 7.71
CA LEU A 17 -12.59 -1.48 6.79
C LEU A 17 -13.39 -2.24 5.72
N ARG A 18 -14.55 -2.80 6.07
CA ARG A 18 -15.43 -3.47 5.09
C ARG A 18 -16.02 -2.49 4.06
N ILE A 19 -16.38 -1.28 4.48
CA ILE A 19 -16.89 -0.24 3.56
C ILE A 19 -15.76 0.16 2.60
N ASP A 20 -14.57 0.47 3.13
CA ASP A 20 -13.41 0.88 2.32
C ASP A 20 -13.03 -0.19 1.28
N VAL A 21 -13.09 -1.47 1.67
CA VAL A 21 -12.83 -2.59 0.75
C VAL A 21 -13.96 -2.78 -0.27
N GLN A 22 -15.22 -2.50 0.08
CA GLN A 22 -16.31 -2.52 -0.90
C GLN A 22 -16.15 -1.41 -1.94
N GLU A 23 -15.74 -0.22 -1.54
CA GLU A 23 -15.43 0.89 -2.45
C GLU A 23 -14.32 0.49 -3.43
N MET A 24 -13.21 -0.07 -2.94
CA MET A 24 -12.14 -0.56 -3.82
C MET A 24 -12.59 -1.62 -4.81
N ARG A 25 -13.56 -2.47 -4.45
CA ARG A 25 -14.13 -3.46 -5.36
C ARG A 25 -14.90 -2.77 -6.49
N THR A 26 -15.70 -1.77 -6.16
CA THR A 26 -16.46 -1.00 -7.15
C THR A 26 -15.53 -0.27 -8.11
N GLU A 27 -14.46 0.34 -7.61
CA GLU A 27 -13.42 0.95 -8.45
C GLU A 27 -12.78 -0.08 -9.38
N LEU A 28 -12.36 -1.23 -8.86
CA LEU A 28 -11.77 -2.30 -9.68
C LEU A 28 -12.74 -2.81 -10.74
N GLU A 29 -14.03 -2.97 -10.41
CA GLU A 29 -15.06 -3.41 -11.35
C GLU A 29 -15.31 -2.37 -12.45
N ALA A 30 -15.27 -1.08 -12.14
CA ALA A 30 -15.36 0.02 -13.10
C ALA A 30 -14.13 0.07 -14.02
N GLY A 31 -12.94 -0.17 -13.47
CA GLY A 31 -11.66 -0.06 -14.17
C GLY A 31 -11.02 1.30 -13.97
N PHE A 32 -9.78 1.41 -14.40
CA PHE A 32 -8.95 2.60 -14.20
C PHE A 32 -8.69 3.32 -15.51
N ASP A 33 -8.66 4.65 -15.49
CA ASP A 33 -8.41 5.47 -16.68
C ASP A 33 -6.93 5.41 -17.10
N SER A 34 -6.04 5.00 -16.19
CA SER A 34 -4.60 4.94 -16.44
C SER A 34 -3.88 3.91 -15.57
N PRO A 35 -2.67 3.47 -15.94
CA PRO A 35 -1.85 2.64 -15.07
C PRO A 35 -1.43 3.35 -13.79
N ARG A 36 -1.25 4.67 -13.85
CA ARG A 36 -1.02 5.49 -12.66
C ARG A 36 -2.14 5.31 -11.64
N GLU A 37 -3.39 5.36 -12.09
CA GLU A 37 -4.54 5.11 -11.22
C GLU A 37 -4.56 3.66 -10.69
N ALA A 38 -4.20 2.69 -11.53
CA ALA A 38 -4.05 1.29 -11.09
C ALA A 38 -2.96 1.15 -10.00
N LEU A 39 -1.81 1.83 -10.13
CA LEU A 39 -0.75 1.85 -9.12
C LEU A 39 -1.20 2.48 -7.81
N ALA A 40 -1.92 3.61 -7.89
CA ALA A 40 -2.51 4.24 -6.71
C ALA A 40 -3.53 3.31 -6.03
N TRP A 41 -4.35 2.60 -6.80
CA TRP A 41 -5.27 1.60 -6.28
C TRP A 41 -4.52 0.45 -5.58
N PHE A 42 -3.43 -0.06 -6.16
CA PHE A 42 -2.62 -1.09 -5.54
C PHE A 42 -1.93 -0.61 -4.24
N GLN A 43 -1.51 0.64 -4.17
CA GLN A 43 -1.01 1.24 -2.93
C GLN A 43 -2.11 1.24 -1.86
N ARG A 44 -3.30 1.75 -2.17
CA ARG A 44 -4.43 1.76 -1.23
C ARG A 44 -4.83 0.36 -0.77
N LEU A 45 -4.73 -0.62 -1.66
CA LEU A 45 -4.94 -2.04 -1.36
C LEU A 45 -3.95 -2.55 -0.31
N THR A 46 -2.68 -2.12 -0.31
CA THR A 46 -1.70 -2.51 0.72
C THR A 46 -2.24 -2.18 2.11
N VAL A 47 -2.72 -0.95 2.32
CA VAL A 47 -3.21 -0.44 3.60
C VAL A 47 -4.51 -1.12 4.02
N ARG A 48 -5.48 -1.21 3.11
CA ARG A 48 -6.81 -1.79 3.38
C ARG A 48 -6.77 -3.31 3.55
N THR A 49 -5.67 -3.95 3.16
CA THR A 49 -5.38 -5.36 3.49
C THR A 49 -4.37 -5.52 4.61
N ARG A 50 -3.94 -4.45 5.30
CA ARG A 50 -2.92 -4.49 6.35
C ARG A 50 -1.63 -5.21 5.91
N GLY A 51 -1.24 -5.02 4.66
CA GLY A 51 -0.07 -5.66 4.08
C GLY A 51 -0.25 -7.16 3.83
N GLU A 52 -1.45 -7.72 3.86
CA GLU A 52 -1.68 -9.17 3.74
C GLU A 52 -1.61 -9.72 2.31
N ILE A 53 -1.44 -8.86 1.32
CA ILE A 53 -1.18 -9.30 -0.05
C ILE A 53 0.20 -9.99 -0.08
N PRO A 54 0.31 -11.22 -0.65
CA PRO A 54 1.59 -11.92 -0.74
C PRO A 54 2.59 -11.14 -1.60
N GLN A 55 3.86 -11.07 -1.19
CA GLN A 55 4.88 -10.29 -1.92
C GLN A 55 5.08 -10.73 -3.36
N ARG A 56 4.98 -12.04 -3.63
CA ARG A 56 4.99 -12.59 -4.99
C ARG A 56 3.93 -11.99 -5.92
N ARG A 57 2.80 -11.50 -5.37
CA ARG A 57 1.75 -10.86 -6.18
C ARG A 57 2.21 -9.49 -6.68
N TYR A 58 2.93 -8.72 -5.88
CA TYR A 58 3.50 -7.45 -6.36
C TYR A 58 4.61 -7.67 -7.39
N GLN A 59 5.38 -8.76 -7.27
CA GLN A 59 6.34 -9.15 -8.32
C GLN A 59 5.63 -9.42 -9.65
N GLN A 60 4.54 -10.19 -9.63
CA GLN A 60 3.71 -10.45 -10.82
C GLN A 60 3.07 -9.18 -11.38
N ILE A 61 2.58 -8.29 -10.51
CA ILE A 61 2.03 -6.99 -10.95
C ILE A 61 3.11 -6.18 -11.66
N ALA A 62 4.35 -6.16 -11.17
CA ALA A 62 5.43 -5.42 -11.78
C ALA A 62 5.81 -5.91 -13.19
N GLU A 63 5.59 -7.20 -13.50
CA GLU A 63 5.80 -7.77 -14.83
C GLU A 63 4.84 -7.16 -15.88
N GLU A 64 3.71 -6.61 -15.44
CA GLU A 64 2.68 -6.02 -16.29
C GLU A 64 2.98 -4.58 -16.73
N PHE A 65 4.02 -3.96 -16.16
CA PHE A 65 4.46 -2.59 -16.43
C PHE A 65 5.80 -2.56 -17.18
N PRO A 66 5.95 -3.16 -18.37
CA PRO A 66 7.25 -3.16 -19.05
C PRO A 66 7.75 -1.73 -19.28
N PRO A 67 9.00 -1.42 -18.88
CA PRO A 67 9.50 -0.05 -18.84
C PRO A 67 9.90 0.49 -20.21
N THR A 68 10.11 -0.39 -21.19
CA THR A 68 10.59 -0.03 -22.52
C THR A 68 9.44 0.41 -23.43
N PRO A 69 9.53 1.60 -24.06
CA PRO A 69 8.59 2.02 -25.10
C PRO A 69 8.48 0.97 -26.22
N GLY A 70 7.28 0.82 -26.77
CA GLY A 70 7.01 -0.15 -27.85
C GLY A 70 6.86 -1.61 -27.39
N HIS A 71 6.94 -1.89 -26.09
CA HIS A 71 6.41 -3.13 -25.52
C HIS A 71 4.99 -2.88 -25.02
N ASP A 72 4.07 -3.75 -25.41
CA ASP A 72 2.70 -3.71 -24.91
C ASP A 72 2.70 -3.97 -23.41
N ARG A 73 1.81 -3.30 -22.69
CA ARG A 73 1.58 -3.63 -21.28
C ARG A 73 1.07 -5.05 -21.17
N GLY A 74 1.28 -5.64 -20.00
CA GLY A 74 0.81 -7.00 -19.79
C GLY A 74 -0.72 -7.10 -19.83
N PRO A 75 -1.26 -8.27 -20.19
CA PRO A 75 -2.69 -8.47 -20.39
C PRO A 75 -3.51 -8.29 -19.10
N PHE A 76 -2.91 -8.50 -17.93
CA PHE A 76 -3.61 -8.25 -16.68
C PHE A 76 -3.77 -6.74 -16.45
N LEU A 77 -2.71 -5.94 -16.65
CA LEU A 77 -2.83 -4.48 -16.54
C LEU A 77 -3.80 -3.90 -17.56
N GLU A 78 -3.74 -4.34 -18.82
CA GLU A 78 -4.69 -3.92 -19.86
C GLU A 78 -6.14 -4.22 -19.45
N ALA A 79 -6.42 -5.40 -18.89
CA ALA A 79 -7.75 -5.72 -18.39
C ALA A 79 -8.20 -4.85 -17.20
N LEU A 80 -7.29 -4.22 -16.47
CA LEU A 80 -7.66 -3.27 -15.40
C LEU A 80 -8.06 -1.90 -15.94
N LEU A 81 -7.70 -1.54 -17.17
CA LEU A 81 -7.98 -0.22 -17.74
C LEU A 81 -9.42 -0.13 -18.27
N ALA A 82 -10.08 1.01 -18.04
CA ALA A 82 -11.49 1.24 -18.38
C ALA A 82 -11.76 1.22 -19.89
N ASP A 83 -10.84 1.79 -20.68
CA ASP A 83 -10.94 1.87 -22.14
C ASP A 83 -10.69 0.54 -22.86
N HIS A 84 -10.29 -0.51 -22.14
CA HIS A 84 -10.14 -1.86 -22.69
C HIS A 84 -11.50 -2.57 -22.79
N ALA A 85 -12.44 -1.92 -23.48
CA ALA A 85 -13.71 -2.48 -23.91
C ALA A 85 -13.45 -3.35 -25.15
N ALA A 86 -13.09 -4.62 -24.92
CA ALA A 86 -12.70 -5.59 -25.93
C ALA A 86 -13.51 -5.51 -27.25
N PRO A 87 -12.89 -5.11 -28.38
CA PRO A 87 -13.41 -5.44 -29.69
C PRO A 87 -12.69 -6.66 -30.29
N ASP A 88 -11.54 -7.08 -29.74
CA ASP A 88 -10.70 -8.13 -30.36
C ASP A 88 -9.86 -9.00 -29.39
N THR A 89 -9.97 -8.79 -28.07
CA THR A 89 -9.31 -9.65 -27.08
C THR A 89 -10.24 -10.78 -26.63
N ALA A 90 -9.80 -12.03 -26.75
CA ALA A 90 -10.56 -13.24 -26.41
C ALA A 90 -10.88 -13.43 -24.90
N TYR A 91 -10.67 -12.42 -24.06
CA TYR A 91 -10.82 -12.50 -22.61
C TYR A 91 -11.68 -11.34 -22.07
N ASP A 92 -12.60 -11.64 -21.16
CA ASP A 92 -13.48 -10.69 -20.49
C ASP A 92 -12.73 -9.93 -19.38
N SER A 93 -12.43 -8.64 -19.60
CA SER A 93 -11.77 -7.77 -18.61
C SER A 93 -12.49 -7.76 -17.25
N GLN A 94 -13.82 -7.89 -17.25
CA GLN A 94 -14.61 -7.97 -16.02
C GLN A 94 -14.36 -9.28 -15.27
N GLU A 95 -14.15 -10.38 -16.00
CA GLU A 95 -13.76 -11.66 -15.42
C GLU A 95 -12.36 -11.61 -14.81
N VAL A 96 -11.38 -10.93 -15.45
CA VAL A 96 -10.02 -10.75 -14.89
C VAL A 96 -10.12 -10.06 -13.53
N ARG A 97 -10.82 -8.92 -13.49
CA ARG A 97 -10.99 -8.09 -12.30
C ARG A 97 -11.62 -8.88 -11.16
N ARG A 98 -12.70 -9.63 -11.46
CA ARG A 98 -13.37 -10.51 -10.48
C ARG A 98 -12.48 -11.65 -10.02
N TYR A 99 -11.72 -12.26 -10.93
CA TYR A 99 -10.78 -13.34 -10.60
C TYR A 99 -9.69 -12.83 -9.66
N PHE A 100 -9.08 -11.69 -9.98
CA PHE A 100 -8.09 -11.04 -9.12
C PHE A 100 -8.66 -10.70 -7.74
N TRP A 101 -9.86 -10.15 -7.69
CA TRP A 101 -10.56 -9.89 -6.44
C TRP A 101 -10.72 -11.17 -5.60
N ALA A 102 -11.25 -12.24 -6.19
CA ALA A 102 -11.54 -13.49 -5.50
C ALA A 102 -10.27 -14.22 -5.00
N TRP A 103 -9.19 -14.21 -5.78
CA TRP A 103 -8.00 -15.02 -5.52
C TRP A 103 -6.85 -14.27 -4.85
N SER A 104 -6.80 -12.94 -4.96
CA SER A 104 -5.74 -12.12 -4.38
C SER A 104 -6.27 -11.26 -3.23
N VAL A 105 -7.34 -10.49 -3.47
CA VAL A 105 -7.83 -9.48 -2.52
C VAL A 105 -8.62 -10.10 -1.37
N LEU A 106 -9.64 -10.90 -1.68
CA LEU A 106 -10.53 -11.48 -0.67
C LEU A 106 -9.79 -12.34 0.38
N PRO A 107 -8.82 -13.20 0.02
CA PRO A 107 -8.04 -13.94 1.01
C PRO A 107 -7.16 -13.04 1.89
N ALA A 108 -6.56 -11.99 1.32
CA ALA A 108 -5.77 -11.03 2.09
C ALA A 108 -6.67 -10.23 3.06
N PHE A 109 -7.83 -9.78 2.60
CA PHE A 109 -8.81 -9.11 3.43
C PHE A 109 -9.32 -10.02 4.58
N HIS A 110 -9.56 -11.31 4.31
CA HIS A 110 -9.90 -12.28 5.37
C HIS A 110 -8.81 -12.37 6.45
N ARG A 111 -7.52 -12.38 6.06
CA ARG A 111 -6.41 -12.35 7.02
C ARG A 111 -6.36 -11.04 7.81
N ALA A 112 -6.52 -9.90 7.12
CA ALA A 112 -6.55 -8.57 7.75
C ALA A 112 -7.67 -8.45 8.80
N LEU A 113 -8.88 -8.95 8.49
CA LEU A 113 -9.99 -9.00 9.43
C LEU A 113 -9.69 -9.92 10.62
N ARG A 114 -9.02 -11.06 10.38
CA ARG A 114 -8.64 -11.97 11.47
C ARG A 114 -7.64 -11.31 12.42
N GLN A 115 -6.66 -10.58 11.90
CA GLN A 115 -5.73 -9.80 12.72
C GLN A 115 -6.46 -8.71 13.49
N LEU A 116 -7.25 -7.88 12.79
CA LEU A 116 -8.00 -6.79 13.43
C LEU A 116 -8.98 -7.29 14.51
N ARG A 117 -9.51 -8.50 14.39
CA ARG A 117 -10.35 -9.12 15.43
C ARG A 117 -9.58 -9.51 16.69
N LYS A 118 -8.30 -9.89 16.57
CA LYS A 118 -7.43 -10.14 17.73
C LYS A 118 -7.20 -8.82 18.46
N ASP A 119 -6.82 -7.79 17.72
CA ASP A 119 -6.54 -6.46 18.27
C ASP A 119 -7.82 -5.79 18.82
N ALA A 120 -8.99 -6.04 18.23
CA ALA A 120 -10.26 -5.47 18.69
C ALA A 120 -10.82 -6.13 19.96
N GLY A 121 -10.16 -7.17 20.49
CA GLY A 121 -10.45 -7.69 21.82
C GLY A 121 -10.21 -6.67 22.94
N SER A 122 -9.35 -5.66 22.71
CA SER A 122 -9.00 -4.62 23.67
C SER A 122 -9.86 -3.34 23.61
N TYR A 123 -10.74 -3.20 22.62
CA TYR A 123 -11.58 -1.98 22.42
C TYR A 123 -13.07 -2.22 22.73
N VAL A 124 -13.40 -3.05 23.71
CA VAL A 124 -14.77 -3.11 24.26
C VAL A 124 -14.91 -2.02 25.32
N GLY A 125 -14.86 -0.75 24.89
CA GLY A 125 -15.15 0.41 25.72
C GLY A 125 -16.66 0.72 25.74
N GLU A 126 -17.18 1.04 26.93
CA GLU A 126 -18.59 1.10 27.37
C GLU A 126 -19.53 2.11 26.68
N THR A 127 -19.21 2.62 25.50
CA THR A 127 -20.02 3.68 24.87
C THR A 127 -21.14 3.08 24.01
N LYS A 128 -22.39 3.23 24.48
CA LYS A 128 -23.62 2.66 23.88
C LYS A 128 -24.16 3.42 22.66
N GLU A 129 -23.48 4.44 22.15
CA GLU A 129 -24.00 5.25 21.04
C GLU A 129 -23.55 4.72 19.68
N ALA A 130 -24.53 4.52 18.78
CA ALA A 130 -24.30 4.12 17.42
C ALA A 130 -23.65 5.28 16.63
N GLN A 131 -22.34 5.23 16.45
CA GLN A 131 -21.61 6.21 15.64
C GLN A 131 -21.81 5.93 14.14
N ASP A 132 -21.98 6.99 13.34
CA ASP A 132 -22.00 6.90 11.88
C ASP A 132 -20.59 6.62 11.34
N VAL A 133 -20.29 5.33 11.18
CA VAL A 133 -18.98 4.83 10.74
C VAL A 133 -18.58 5.34 9.36
N SER A 134 -19.53 5.76 8.52
CA SER A 134 -19.22 6.29 7.18
C SER A 134 -18.54 7.67 7.23
N ARG A 135 -18.76 8.43 8.31
CA ARG A 135 -18.19 9.77 8.52
C ARG A 135 -16.86 9.76 9.29
N MET A 136 -16.39 8.57 9.67
CA MET A 136 -15.15 8.43 10.44
C MET A 136 -13.93 8.59 9.54
N ARG A 137 -13.01 9.47 9.95
CA ARG A 137 -11.84 9.88 9.16
C ARG A 137 -10.83 8.76 8.95
N TYR A 138 -10.56 7.95 9.97
CA TYR A 138 -9.41 7.03 9.97
C TYR A 138 -9.74 5.64 9.44
N ILE A 139 -8.86 5.09 8.61
CA ILE A 139 -8.92 3.70 8.13
C ILE A 139 -8.93 2.75 9.30
N ALA A 140 -9.97 1.90 9.38
CA ALA A 140 -10.20 0.97 10.49
C ALA A 140 -10.09 1.60 11.88
N MET A 141 -10.34 2.91 12.03
CA MET A 141 -10.18 3.68 13.27
C MET A 141 -8.74 3.82 13.79
N ARG A 142 -7.72 3.65 12.94
CA ARG A 142 -6.32 3.71 13.36
C ARG A 142 -5.59 4.89 12.69
N PRO A 143 -5.28 5.97 13.43
CA PRO A 143 -4.60 7.14 12.87
C PRO A 143 -3.27 6.83 12.18
N ALA A 144 -2.44 5.96 12.76
CA ALA A 144 -1.16 5.56 12.14
C ALA A 144 -1.34 4.85 10.79
N ILE A 145 -2.45 4.11 10.60
CA ILE A 145 -2.77 3.45 9.32
C ILE A 145 -3.26 4.47 8.28
N ASP A 146 -3.95 5.52 8.70
CA ASP A 146 -4.33 6.64 7.82
C ASP A 146 -3.14 7.50 7.43
N GLU A 147 -2.22 7.74 8.36
CA GLU A 147 -0.99 8.48 8.14
C GLU A 147 -0.09 7.79 7.11
N ILE A 148 0.17 6.48 7.29
CA ILE A 148 0.96 5.73 6.31
C ILE A 148 0.28 5.65 4.93
N ASP A 149 -1.06 5.62 4.85
CA ASP A 149 -1.79 5.69 3.55
C ASP A 149 -1.50 7.01 2.84
N ARG A 150 -1.55 8.13 3.57
CA ARG A 150 -1.25 9.46 3.04
C ARG A 150 0.22 9.61 2.64
N ASP A 151 1.13 9.13 3.46
CA ASP A 151 2.56 9.19 3.17
C ASP A 151 2.91 8.37 1.92
N GLN A 152 2.37 7.15 1.81
CA GLN A 152 2.55 6.30 0.63
C GLN A 152 1.96 6.93 -0.63
N ALA A 153 0.75 7.48 -0.54
CA ALA A 153 0.12 8.17 -1.67
C ALA A 153 0.99 9.34 -2.16
N GLY A 154 1.45 10.22 -1.25
CA GLY A 154 2.27 11.37 -1.61
C GLY A 154 3.67 11.00 -2.14
N VAL A 155 4.28 9.94 -1.60
CA VAL A 155 5.57 9.42 -2.10
C VAL A 155 5.43 8.81 -3.48
N LEU A 156 4.36 8.03 -3.72
CA LEU A 156 4.09 7.43 -5.01
C LEU A 156 3.77 8.50 -6.06
N GLU A 157 2.90 9.45 -5.72
CA GLU A 157 2.50 10.55 -6.60
C GLU A 157 3.71 11.35 -7.06
N ALA A 158 4.51 11.85 -6.12
CA ALA A 158 5.73 12.61 -6.42
C ALA A 158 6.71 11.80 -7.28
N PHE A 159 6.87 10.50 -7.00
CA PHE A 159 7.75 9.66 -7.80
C PHE A 159 7.24 9.48 -9.23
N LEU A 160 5.94 9.28 -9.43
CA LEU A 160 5.37 9.08 -10.76
C LEU A 160 5.38 10.38 -11.59
N ASP A 161 5.14 11.53 -10.94
CA ASP A 161 5.25 12.85 -11.58
C ASP A 161 6.65 13.16 -12.07
N GLY A 162 7.66 12.61 -11.38
CA GLY A 162 9.04 13.02 -11.56
C GLY A 162 9.38 14.22 -10.68
N PHE A 163 10.60 14.71 -10.83
CA PHE A 163 11.18 15.75 -9.99
C PHE A 163 11.61 16.94 -10.83
N ASP A 164 11.51 18.14 -10.27
CA ASP A 164 12.00 19.35 -10.93
C ASP A 164 13.53 19.34 -10.98
N GLU A 165 14.17 18.97 -9.87
CA GLU A 165 15.62 18.83 -9.77
C GLU A 165 16.02 17.44 -9.23
N PRO A 166 17.14 16.85 -9.69
CA PRO A 166 17.61 15.58 -9.14
C PRO A 166 17.85 15.59 -7.63
N ALA A 167 18.18 16.75 -7.05
CA ALA A 167 18.39 16.90 -5.61
C ALA A 167 17.10 16.69 -4.79
N ASP A 168 15.93 16.90 -5.38
CA ASP A 168 14.63 16.71 -4.72
C ASP A 168 14.40 15.25 -4.29
N VAL A 169 15.12 14.31 -4.92
CA VAL A 169 15.07 12.89 -4.58
C VAL A 169 15.54 12.62 -3.15
N LEU A 170 16.38 13.48 -2.56
CA LEU A 170 16.86 13.32 -1.19
C LEU A 170 15.74 13.61 -0.19
N ASN A 171 15.03 14.72 -0.35
CA ASN A 171 13.85 15.07 0.45
C ASN A 171 12.71 14.05 0.24
N TRP A 172 12.55 13.54 -0.98
CA TRP A 172 11.64 12.44 -1.26
C TRP A 172 12.05 11.14 -0.57
N GLY A 173 13.36 10.85 -0.51
CA GLY A 173 13.92 9.69 0.16
C GLY A 173 13.65 9.67 1.67
N GLU A 174 13.65 10.84 2.32
CA GLU A 174 13.25 10.96 3.73
C GLU A 174 11.77 10.62 3.92
N ARG A 175 10.89 11.15 3.06
CA ARG A 175 9.45 10.83 3.09
C ARG A 175 9.19 9.35 2.78
N LEU A 176 10.00 8.74 1.90
CA LEU A 176 9.92 7.32 1.59
C LEU A 176 10.13 6.46 2.84
N GLN A 177 11.01 6.84 3.76
CA GLN A 177 11.20 6.10 5.01
C GLN A 177 9.94 6.08 5.88
N LEU A 178 9.19 7.18 5.91
CA LEU A 178 7.91 7.24 6.63
C LEU A 178 6.86 6.35 5.92
N ALA A 179 6.76 6.48 4.60
CA ALA A 179 5.83 5.70 3.78
C ALA A 179 6.06 4.18 3.82
N THR A 180 7.31 3.74 4.06
CA THR A 180 7.65 2.32 4.22
C THR A 180 7.74 1.89 5.68
N HIS A 181 7.48 2.77 6.65
CA HIS A 181 7.69 2.50 8.07
C HIS A 181 9.12 2.00 8.38
N GLY A 182 10.11 2.57 7.69
CA GLY A 182 11.53 2.19 7.81
C GLY A 182 11.91 0.88 7.10
N GLU A 183 10.95 0.19 6.46
CA GLU A 183 11.27 -0.97 5.65
C GLU A 183 12.14 -0.56 4.45
N PRO A 184 13.28 -1.22 4.22
CA PRO A 184 14.18 -0.84 3.15
C PRO A 184 13.56 -1.14 1.79
N VAL A 185 13.67 -0.18 0.88
CA VAL A 185 13.47 -0.40 -0.56
C VAL A 185 14.79 -0.94 -1.10
N GLN A 186 14.78 -2.18 -1.59
CA GLN A 186 15.97 -2.96 -1.98
C GLN A 186 16.95 -3.16 -0.79
N PRO A 187 16.66 -4.10 0.12
CA PRO A 187 17.44 -4.30 1.36
C PRO A 187 18.93 -4.59 1.14
N ASP A 188 19.28 -5.17 -0.01
CA ASP A 188 20.64 -5.58 -0.32
C ASP A 188 21.56 -4.43 -0.78
N LEU A 189 21.05 -3.19 -0.81
CA LEU A 189 21.78 -2.03 -1.34
C LEU A 189 22.30 -1.10 -0.22
N PRO A 190 23.62 -0.86 -0.15
CA PRO A 190 24.20 0.13 0.75
C PRO A 190 23.63 1.54 0.49
N GLY A 191 23.26 2.26 1.56
CA GLY A 191 22.76 3.64 1.45
C GLY A 191 21.30 3.78 1.00
N GLY A 192 20.65 2.70 0.57
CA GLY A 192 19.23 2.66 0.24
C GLY A 192 18.86 3.25 -1.13
N PHE A 193 17.62 2.98 -1.53
CA PHE A 193 17.12 3.29 -2.87
C PHE A 193 17.21 4.77 -3.28
N ALA A 194 16.87 5.70 -2.39
CA ALA A 194 16.92 7.13 -2.71
C ALA A 194 18.35 7.62 -2.94
N THR A 195 19.31 7.15 -2.16
CA THR A 195 20.74 7.41 -2.39
C THR A 195 21.16 6.89 -3.76
N ARG A 196 20.75 5.67 -4.10
CA ARG A 196 21.04 5.08 -5.42
C ARG A 196 20.44 5.86 -6.57
N LEU A 197 19.21 6.34 -6.42
CA LEU A 197 18.56 7.23 -7.38
C LEU A 197 19.31 8.57 -7.54
N TYR A 198 19.97 9.05 -6.49
CA TYR A 198 20.77 10.27 -6.55
C TYR A 198 22.17 10.03 -7.17
N THR A 199 22.85 8.94 -6.79
CA THR A 199 24.28 8.76 -7.06
C THR A 199 24.63 7.71 -8.11
N GLU A 200 23.82 6.67 -8.31
CA GLU A 200 24.15 5.51 -9.14
C GLU A 200 23.27 5.43 -10.40
N GLY A 201 23.36 4.35 -11.19
CA GLY A 201 22.58 4.15 -12.42
C GLY A 201 21.32 3.30 -12.24
N VAL A 202 20.39 3.63 -11.32
CA VAL A 202 19.08 2.93 -11.24
C VAL A 202 18.37 2.96 -12.59
N ALA A 203 18.46 4.09 -13.30
CA ALA A 203 17.92 4.22 -14.64
C ALA A 203 18.54 3.20 -15.60
N ALA A 204 19.82 2.87 -15.48
CA ALA A 204 20.49 1.90 -16.34
C ALA A 204 20.00 0.45 -16.14
N ASP A 205 19.45 0.12 -14.96
CA ASP A 205 18.81 -1.18 -14.70
C ASP A 205 17.49 -1.36 -15.49
N VAL A 206 16.96 -0.26 -16.05
CA VAL A 206 15.62 -0.17 -16.65
C VAL A 206 15.70 0.25 -18.12
N LEU A 207 16.48 1.30 -18.38
CA LEU A 207 16.73 1.94 -19.65
C LEU A 207 18.25 2.16 -19.76
N PRO A 208 19.00 1.24 -20.39
CA PRO A 208 20.47 1.24 -20.38
C PRO A 208 21.14 2.54 -20.85
N GLU A 209 20.47 3.32 -21.72
CA GLU A 209 20.98 4.57 -22.28
C GLU A 209 20.48 5.82 -21.54
N THR A 210 19.81 5.66 -20.40
CA THR A 210 19.18 6.75 -19.64
C THR A 210 19.94 7.03 -18.35
N SER A 211 20.19 8.31 -18.07
CA SER A 211 20.74 8.76 -16.78
C SER A 211 19.63 8.87 -15.73
N ASN A 212 19.96 8.78 -14.44
CA ASN A 212 18.96 9.03 -13.39
C ASN A 212 18.35 10.42 -13.48
N THR A 213 19.15 11.46 -13.80
CA THR A 213 18.63 12.81 -14.06
C THR A 213 17.54 12.78 -15.12
N ALA A 214 17.76 12.10 -16.24
CA ALA A 214 16.76 12.00 -17.30
C ALA A 214 15.52 11.23 -16.83
N MET A 215 15.70 10.09 -16.14
CA MET A 215 14.59 9.30 -15.58
C MET A 215 13.75 10.06 -14.56
N LEU A 216 14.39 10.90 -13.74
CA LEU A 216 13.73 11.66 -12.68
C LEU A 216 13.04 12.92 -13.20
N THR A 217 13.61 13.62 -14.18
CA THR A 217 13.14 14.97 -14.58
C THR A 217 12.32 15.01 -15.87
N ARG A 218 12.43 13.99 -16.73
CA ARG A 218 11.71 13.97 -18.01
C ARG A 218 10.32 13.36 -17.88
N THR A 219 9.37 13.91 -18.63
CA THR A 219 7.95 13.54 -18.58
C THR A 219 7.43 12.86 -19.85
N ASP A 220 8.31 12.52 -20.79
CA ASP A 220 7.91 11.71 -21.95
C ASP A 220 7.55 10.27 -21.55
N ASP A 221 6.79 9.59 -22.40
CA ASP A 221 6.20 8.26 -22.13
C ASP A 221 7.24 7.23 -21.64
N THR A 222 8.44 7.26 -22.20
CA THR A 222 9.55 6.37 -21.82
C THR A 222 9.91 6.47 -20.34
N HIS A 223 10.10 7.71 -19.87
CA HIS A 223 10.55 7.96 -18.50
C HIS A 223 9.40 7.79 -17.52
N THR A 224 8.18 8.16 -17.92
CA THR A 224 6.95 7.88 -17.15
C THR A 224 6.77 6.37 -16.94
N ARG A 225 6.87 5.55 -17.99
CA ARG A 225 6.77 4.09 -17.90
C ARG A 225 7.89 3.46 -17.07
N ALA A 226 9.10 3.98 -17.16
CA ALA A 226 10.21 3.55 -16.30
C ALA A 226 9.89 3.79 -14.80
N ARG A 227 9.32 4.95 -14.47
CA ARG A 227 8.88 5.25 -13.09
C ARG A 227 7.70 4.39 -12.66
N GLU A 228 6.71 4.15 -13.52
CA GLU A 228 5.62 3.22 -13.24
C GLU A 228 6.12 1.81 -12.91
N TRP A 229 7.06 1.29 -13.70
CA TRP A 229 7.68 -0.02 -13.45
C TRP A 229 8.46 -0.04 -12.13
N LEU A 230 9.28 0.97 -11.85
CA LEU A 230 10.04 1.07 -10.60
C LEU A 230 9.09 1.16 -9.40
N ALA A 231 7.99 1.91 -9.51
CA ALA A 231 6.96 1.99 -8.49
C ALA A 231 6.32 0.62 -8.23
N ALA A 232 5.91 -0.09 -9.29
CA ALA A 232 5.33 -1.43 -9.19
C ALA A 232 6.31 -2.44 -8.59
N LYS A 233 7.57 -2.40 -9.03
CA LYS A 233 8.60 -3.37 -8.69
C LYS A 233 9.22 -3.15 -7.32
N LEU A 234 9.37 -1.90 -6.88
CA LEU A 234 10.16 -1.55 -5.70
C LEU A 234 9.32 -0.89 -4.61
N LEU A 235 8.49 0.10 -4.95
CA LEU A 235 7.73 0.87 -3.98
C LEU A 235 6.55 0.08 -3.41
N LEU A 236 5.68 -0.48 -4.26
CA LEU A 236 4.51 -1.23 -3.79
C LEU A 236 4.86 -2.42 -2.86
N PRO A 237 5.88 -3.26 -3.16
CA PRO A 237 6.31 -4.30 -2.24
C PRO A 237 6.80 -3.78 -0.89
N ALA A 238 7.52 -2.65 -0.89
CA ALA A 238 8.05 -2.03 0.32
C ALA A 238 6.94 -1.41 1.17
N PHE A 239 6.00 -0.70 0.55
CA PHE A 239 4.78 -0.23 1.19
C PHE A 239 4.00 -1.37 1.83
N ASN A 240 3.85 -2.50 1.13
CA ASN A 240 3.18 -3.67 1.67
C ASN A 240 3.92 -4.29 2.87
N ARG A 241 5.27 -4.27 2.90
CA ARG A 241 6.03 -4.68 4.09
C ARG A 241 5.84 -3.69 5.24
N GLY A 242 5.96 -2.40 4.97
CA GLY A 242 5.84 -1.34 5.98
C GLY A 242 4.49 -1.37 6.68
N VAL A 243 3.40 -1.52 5.92
CA VAL A 243 2.05 -1.68 6.48
C VAL A 243 1.95 -2.96 7.30
N ARG A 244 2.55 -4.08 6.85
CA ARG A 244 2.51 -5.35 7.60
C ARG A 244 3.26 -5.25 8.92
N ASP A 245 4.42 -4.59 8.93
CA ASP A 245 5.23 -4.36 10.12
C ASP A 245 4.48 -3.47 11.12
N LEU A 246 3.98 -2.31 10.65
CA LEU A 246 3.14 -1.41 11.44
C LEU A 246 1.89 -2.13 12.00
N ALA A 247 1.22 -2.93 11.16
CA ALA A 247 0.04 -3.69 11.57
C ALA A 247 0.36 -4.79 12.60
N GLY A 248 1.56 -5.36 12.57
CA GLY A 248 2.04 -6.34 13.55
C GLY A 248 2.36 -5.69 14.90
N ARG A 249 3.11 -4.59 14.89
CA ARG A 249 3.51 -3.85 16.12
C ARG A 249 2.37 -3.09 16.78
N ALA A 250 1.35 -2.65 16.03
CA ALA A 250 0.17 -2.02 16.61
C ALA A 250 -0.66 -2.97 17.51
N GLY A 251 -0.34 -4.27 17.54
CA GLY A 251 -0.79 -5.21 18.56
C GLY A 251 0.12 -5.26 19.81
N GLU A 252 1.40 -4.94 19.69
CA GLU A 252 2.40 -4.94 20.77
C GLU A 252 2.36 -3.65 21.62
N GLU A 253 2.07 -2.49 21.02
CA GLU A 253 1.91 -1.22 21.77
C GLU A 253 0.65 -1.18 22.66
N ALA A 254 -0.36 -2.02 22.38
CA ALA A 254 -1.55 -2.11 23.22
C ALA A 254 -1.33 -2.91 24.53
N ASP A 255 -0.26 -3.69 24.62
CA ASP A 255 0.09 -4.50 25.79
C ASP A 255 1.01 -3.78 26.80
N THR A 256 1.51 -2.59 26.47
CA THR A 256 2.45 -1.84 27.33
C THR A 256 1.81 -0.70 28.14
N ALA A 257 0.50 -0.48 28.00
CA ALA A 257 -0.25 0.48 28.80
C ALA A 257 -1.17 -0.23 29.80
N GLY A 258 -0.59 -1.01 30.71
CA GLY A 258 -1.36 -1.70 31.75
C GLY A 258 -0.54 -2.66 32.58
N ASP A 259 0.46 -2.15 33.31
CA ASP A 259 0.82 -2.61 34.66
C ASP A 259 1.99 -1.78 35.20
N GLU A 260 1.68 -0.64 35.80
CA GLU A 260 2.50 -0.07 36.88
C GLU A 260 1.66 -0.05 38.15
N ILE A 261 1.80 -1.08 39.00
CA ILE A 261 1.78 -0.97 40.47
C ILE A 261 2.56 -2.16 41.04
N GLY A 262 3.63 -1.92 41.82
CA GLY A 262 4.01 -2.82 42.92
C GLY A 262 5.50 -3.07 43.19
N ASP A 263 6.07 -2.19 44.02
CA ASP A 263 7.17 -2.38 44.99
C ASP A 263 8.60 -2.78 44.58
N ALA A 264 9.54 -1.96 45.05
CA ALA A 264 10.90 -2.38 45.39
C ALA A 264 10.89 -3.09 46.75
N PRO A 265 11.75 -4.10 46.99
CA PRO A 265 12.91 -3.80 47.85
C PRO A 265 14.20 -4.64 47.63
N SER A 266 15.31 -4.02 48.06
CA SER A 266 16.60 -4.52 48.65
C SER A 266 17.31 -5.72 48.01
N TRP A 267 18.63 -5.78 47.85
CA TRP A 267 19.68 -5.62 48.88
C TRP A 267 21.07 -5.39 48.27
N GLU A 268 21.95 -4.74 49.03
CA GLU A 268 23.40 -4.70 48.82
C GLU A 268 24.11 -5.97 49.34
N VAL A 269 25.34 -6.16 48.84
CA VAL A 269 26.55 -6.76 49.47
C VAL A 269 27.04 -8.10 48.89
N GLY A 270 28.15 -7.99 48.14
CA GLY A 270 29.41 -8.69 48.47
C GLY A 270 29.73 -10.01 47.78
N ARG A 271 30.62 -9.98 46.79
CA ARG A 271 32.06 -10.32 46.91
C ARG A 271 32.79 -9.96 45.63
#